data_AF-A0A2A4FB90-F1
#
_entry.id   AF-A0A2A4FB90-F1
#
_cell.length_a   1.000
_cell.length_b   1.000
_cell.length_c   1.000
_cell.angle_alpha   90.00
_cell.angle_beta   90.00
_cell.angle_gamma   90.00
#
_symmetry.space_group_name_H-M   'P 1'
#
loop_
_entity.id
_entity.type
_entity.pdbx_description
1 polymer ?
#
loop_
_entity_poly.entity_id
_entity_poly.type
_entity_poly.pdbx_seq_one_letter_code
_entity_poly.pdbx_strand_id
1 'polypeptide(L)'
;MNKHHAGARGPVWKRIAATALAAACMAGMASAAQAADNAAPRHYLSLSRDGAGKLPWSDEPYSWITHGGKVLREGVTDANGRAAVARQAGETRYALDTINLRWNYTVDDACWARQGADFGRCVKMVDTVDKVSQQREEEEHAEDEEAKTRRDAALARYRKAAAANDDELAWLGPLPAEWSADDVSRQIKDVFHKIEHDLDTMSAADVDVTRFVCKSPDQIGPAPDEQAVVDYLDSLRTPGATTRQQWRALVEAARKGNWLARLQLYFALNSRPQDDLVSAYRRTQLMTWLQANHVGALYTHYLNLLASTGFFEGPSPGPSSPIYLYAAMRGSYSAMKNVGDALAANDDPEIRASGERMRDCAVKMMPVLFAK
;
A
#
# COMPACT_ATOMS: atom_id res chain seq x y z
N MET A 1 -18.21 -15.68 -24.12
CA MET A 1 -19.55 -15.73 -24.73
C MET A 1 -20.32 -14.49 -24.33
N ASN A 2 -20.73 -13.70 -25.32
CA ASN A 2 -21.43 -12.42 -25.22
C ASN A 2 -22.75 -12.50 -24.45
N LYS A 3 -23.09 -11.43 -23.73
CA LYS A 3 -24.40 -10.76 -23.85
C LYS A 3 -24.34 -9.32 -23.35
N HIS A 4 -24.64 -8.42 -24.28
CA HIS A 4 -24.88 -6.99 -24.11
C HIS A 4 -26.16 -6.72 -23.30
N HIS A 5 -26.19 -5.62 -22.54
CA HIS A 5 -27.36 -4.74 -22.50
C HIS A 5 -26.93 -3.27 -22.44
N ALA A 6 -27.61 -2.48 -23.27
CA ALA A 6 -27.42 -1.06 -23.50
C ALA A 6 -28.71 -0.29 -23.14
N GLY A 7 -28.57 1.01 -22.84
CA GLY A 7 -29.64 2.01 -22.77
C GLY A 7 -29.82 2.62 -21.37
N ALA A 8 -30.00 3.92 -21.15
CA ALA A 8 -30.35 5.01 -22.06
C ALA A 8 -30.15 6.43 -21.44
N ARG A 9 -29.78 7.38 -22.31
CA ARG A 9 -30.29 8.78 -22.50
C ARG A 9 -30.25 9.87 -21.40
N GLY A 10 -29.39 10.89 -21.66
CA GLY A 10 -29.67 12.36 -21.71
C GLY A 10 -29.87 13.15 -20.39
N PRO A 11 -29.75 14.52 -20.34
CA PRO A 11 -29.76 15.50 -21.44
C PRO A 11 -28.67 16.63 -21.41
N VAL A 12 -28.12 16.92 -22.59
CA VAL A 12 -28.04 18.23 -23.31
C VAL A 12 -28.33 19.52 -22.51
N TRP A 13 -27.33 20.42 -22.45
CA TRP A 13 -27.53 21.87 -22.33
C TRP A 13 -26.85 22.59 -23.51
N LYS A 14 -27.62 23.39 -24.25
CA LYS A 14 -27.20 24.32 -25.33
C LYS A 14 -27.09 25.74 -24.77
N ARG A 15 -26.07 26.51 -25.19
CA ARG A 15 -26.15 27.96 -25.49
C ARG A 15 -25.16 28.26 -26.63
N ILE A 16 -25.65 28.46 -27.86
CA ILE A 16 -25.96 29.74 -28.54
C ILE A 16 -24.70 30.49 -29.01
N ALA A 17 -24.49 30.52 -30.33
CA ALA A 17 -24.39 31.75 -31.13
C ALA A 17 -24.50 31.44 -32.63
N ALA A 18 -25.52 31.99 -33.28
CA ALA A 18 -25.58 32.25 -34.72
C ALA A 18 -24.52 33.34 -35.05
N THR A 19 -24.00 33.52 -36.27
CA THR A 19 -24.72 33.86 -37.51
C THR A 19 -23.71 33.84 -38.66
N ALA A 20 -24.21 33.59 -39.86
CA ALA A 20 -23.47 33.36 -41.10
C ALA A 20 -23.17 34.63 -41.92
N LEU A 21 -22.43 34.41 -43.01
CA LEU A 21 -22.14 35.27 -44.17
C LEU A 21 -21.15 36.42 -43.97
N ALA A 22 -20.00 36.35 -44.64
CA ALA A 22 -19.85 36.88 -45.99
C ALA A 22 -18.39 36.74 -46.48
N ALA A 23 -18.24 36.85 -47.80
CA ALA A 23 -17.00 37.09 -48.54
C ALA A 23 -16.13 35.87 -48.86
N ALA A 24 -16.67 35.05 -49.75
CA ALA A 24 -15.92 34.54 -50.89
C ALA A 24 -15.35 35.73 -51.69
N CYS A 25 -14.22 36.28 -51.25
CA CYS A 25 -13.43 37.29 -51.96
C CYS A 25 -11.97 37.28 -51.48
N MET A 26 -11.36 36.11 -51.28
CA MET A 26 -9.88 35.99 -51.13
C MET A 26 -9.31 34.72 -51.79
N ALA A 27 -9.95 34.21 -52.85
CA ALA A 27 -9.33 33.22 -53.74
C ALA A 27 -8.23 33.82 -54.66
N GLY A 28 -7.78 35.05 -54.38
CA GLY A 28 -6.76 35.77 -55.15
C GLY A 28 -5.46 36.10 -54.39
N MET A 29 -5.32 35.72 -53.12
CA MET A 29 -4.09 35.95 -52.33
C MET A 29 -3.50 34.70 -51.66
N ALA A 30 -4.14 33.53 -51.82
CA ALA A 30 -3.61 32.27 -51.31
C ALA A 30 -2.37 31.76 -52.09
N SER A 31 -2.09 32.27 -53.29
CA SER A 31 -1.00 31.76 -54.14
C SER A 31 0.39 32.31 -53.82
N ALA A 32 0.54 33.26 -52.89
CA ALA A 32 1.85 33.76 -52.43
C ALA A 32 2.24 33.26 -51.03
N ALA A 33 1.26 32.93 -50.18
CA ALA A 33 1.51 32.37 -48.85
C ALA A 33 1.75 30.85 -48.86
N GLN A 34 1.11 30.12 -49.79
CA GLN A 34 1.36 28.67 -49.97
C GLN A 34 2.67 28.35 -50.72
N ALA A 35 3.32 29.34 -51.34
CA ALA A 35 4.57 29.15 -52.09
C ALA A 35 5.83 29.24 -51.20
N ALA A 36 5.72 29.76 -49.97
CA ALA A 36 6.84 29.86 -49.04
C ALA A 36 7.05 28.59 -48.19
N ASP A 37 6.06 27.70 -48.10
CA ASP A 37 6.11 26.49 -47.26
C ASP A 37 6.67 25.23 -47.97
N ASN A 38 6.97 25.32 -49.28
CA ASN A 38 7.58 24.22 -50.04
C ASN A 38 9.10 24.35 -50.21
N ALA A 39 9.73 25.37 -49.61
CA ALA A 39 11.19 25.45 -49.54
C ALA A 39 11.66 24.61 -48.35
N ALA A 40 12.51 23.61 -48.61
CA ALA A 40 13.15 22.86 -47.53
C ALA A 40 13.80 23.86 -46.54
N PRO A 41 13.57 23.73 -45.22
CA PRO A 41 14.12 24.65 -44.24
C PRO A 41 15.64 24.74 -44.41
N ARG A 42 16.17 25.98 -44.52
CA ARG A 42 17.61 26.24 -44.71
C ARG A 42 18.48 25.71 -43.57
N HIS A 43 17.92 25.65 -42.36
CA HIS A 43 18.60 25.23 -41.14
C HIS A 43 17.81 24.13 -40.45
N TYR A 44 18.49 23.03 -40.16
CA TYR A 44 17.93 21.90 -39.43
C TYR A 44 18.96 21.28 -38.48
N LEU A 45 18.46 20.67 -37.42
CA LEU A 45 19.22 19.79 -36.53
C LEU A 45 18.80 18.35 -36.79
N SER A 46 19.77 17.45 -36.92
CA SER A 46 19.50 16.02 -37.08
C SER A 46 19.45 15.35 -35.71
N LEU A 47 18.32 14.75 -35.38
CA LEU A 47 18.12 13.97 -34.17
C LEU A 47 18.31 12.48 -34.50
N SER A 48 19.09 11.78 -33.68
CA SER A 48 19.34 10.35 -33.83
C SER A 48 19.35 9.65 -32.48
N ARG A 49 18.81 8.42 -32.45
CA ARG A 49 18.71 7.60 -31.24
C ARG A 49 20.06 7.04 -30.78
N ASP A 50 21.01 6.91 -31.71
CA ASP A 50 22.32 6.31 -31.47
C ASP A 50 23.46 7.35 -31.39
N GLY A 51 23.15 8.65 -31.51
CA GLY A 51 24.13 9.75 -31.52
C GLY A 51 25.06 9.78 -32.74
N ALA A 52 25.16 8.67 -33.49
CA ALA A 52 25.97 8.50 -34.69
C ALA A 52 25.19 8.74 -35.99
N GLY A 53 23.89 9.06 -35.91
CA GLY A 53 23.07 9.41 -37.07
C GLY A 53 22.57 8.22 -37.88
N LYS A 54 22.73 6.98 -37.42
CA LYS A 54 22.30 5.78 -38.18
C LYS A 54 20.85 5.40 -37.88
N LEU A 55 20.33 5.82 -36.72
CA LEU A 55 18.93 5.62 -36.34
C LEU A 55 18.24 6.99 -36.18
N PRO A 56 17.67 7.54 -37.27
CA PRO A 56 17.01 8.85 -37.21
C PRO A 56 15.82 8.81 -36.26
N TRP A 57 15.63 9.89 -35.52
CA TRP A 57 14.45 10.07 -34.69
C TRP A 57 13.34 10.75 -35.50
N SER A 58 12.70 9.99 -36.39
CA SER A 58 11.61 10.48 -37.26
C SER A 58 10.27 10.54 -36.53
N ASP A 59 9.36 11.35 -37.08
CA ASP A 59 7.97 11.49 -36.62
C ASP A 59 7.82 11.95 -35.16
N GLU A 60 8.82 12.62 -34.62
CA GLU A 60 8.83 13.14 -33.25
C GLU A 60 8.36 14.60 -33.24
N PRO A 61 7.26 14.92 -32.53
CA PRO A 61 6.84 16.30 -32.31
C PRO A 61 7.90 17.06 -31.52
N TYR A 62 8.24 18.27 -31.95
CA TYR A 62 9.21 19.11 -31.27
C TYR A 62 8.80 20.59 -31.26
N SER A 63 9.36 21.30 -30.27
CA SER A 63 9.36 22.76 -30.17
C SER A 63 10.80 23.27 -30.14
N TRP A 64 11.10 24.29 -30.94
CA TRP A 64 12.36 25.03 -30.91
C TRP A 64 12.15 26.34 -30.14
N ILE A 65 12.88 26.49 -29.04
CA ILE A 65 12.60 27.46 -28.00
C ILE A 65 13.87 28.27 -27.71
N THR A 66 13.72 29.58 -27.49
CA THR A 66 14.80 30.44 -26.95
C THR A 66 15.07 30.14 -25.48
N HIS A 67 16.18 30.66 -24.94
CA HIS A 67 16.48 30.51 -23.51
C HIS A 67 15.40 31.14 -22.61
N GLY A 68 14.82 32.27 -23.05
CA GLY A 68 13.71 32.94 -22.37
C GLY A 68 12.34 32.24 -22.51
N GLY A 69 12.27 31.04 -23.09
CA GLY A 69 11.05 30.25 -23.19
C GLY A 69 10.13 30.60 -24.36
N LYS A 70 10.48 31.58 -25.21
CA LYS A 70 9.71 31.89 -26.42
C LYS A 70 9.89 30.79 -27.45
N VAL A 71 8.78 30.17 -27.86
CA VAL A 71 8.73 29.20 -28.97
C VAL A 71 8.92 29.94 -30.29
N LEU A 72 9.91 29.52 -31.07
CA LEU A 72 10.21 30.07 -32.38
C LEU A 72 9.64 29.21 -33.51
N ARG A 73 9.53 27.90 -33.26
CA ARG A 73 8.98 26.94 -34.21
C ARG A 73 8.46 25.71 -33.49
N GLU A 74 7.41 25.13 -34.03
CA GLU A 74 6.92 23.80 -33.68
C GLU A 74 6.87 22.96 -34.95
N GLY A 75 6.99 21.65 -34.82
CA GLY A 75 6.91 20.76 -35.96
C GLY A 75 7.04 19.30 -35.57
N VAL A 76 7.18 18.46 -36.59
CA VAL A 76 7.48 17.03 -36.46
C VAL A 76 8.75 16.76 -37.24
N THR A 77 9.68 15.97 -36.70
CA THR A 77 10.90 15.61 -37.42
C THR A 77 10.59 14.82 -38.68
N ASP A 78 11.35 15.08 -39.75
CA ASP A 78 11.14 14.35 -41.01
C ASP A 78 11.66 12.89 -40.95
N ALA A 79 11.49 12.15 -42.05
CA ALA A 79 11.94 10.75 -42.16
C ALA A 79 13.44 10.54 -41.90
N ASN A 80 14.26 11.59 -41.95
CA ASN A 80 15.69 11.56 -41.63
C ASN A 80 16.00 12.12 -40.23
N GLY A 81 14.97 12.31 -39.39
CA GLY A 81 15.10 12.86 -38.04
C GLY A 81 15.46 14.35 -38.01
N ARG A 82 15.21 15.10 -39.10
CA ARG A 82 15.57 16.52 -39.16
C ARG A 82 14.47 17.40 -38.58
N ALA A 83 14.85 18.19 -37.58
CA ALA A 83 14.03 19.26 -37.02
C ALA A 83 14.44 20.61 -37.62
N ALA A 84 13.50 21.34 -38.19
CA ALA A 84 13.73 22.68 -38.71
C ALA A 84 13.85 23.68 -37.56
N VAL A 85 14.82 24.59 -37.65
CA VAL A 85 15.08 25.58 -36.59
C VAL A 85 15.10 26.99 -37.16
N ALA A 86 14.89 27.98 -36.29
CA ALA A 86 14.83 29.39 -36.66
C ALA A 86 15.69 30.23 -35.72
N ARG A 87 16.29 31.29 -36.27
CA ARG A 87 17.11 32.25 -35.52
C ARG A 87 16.22 33.26 -34.81
N GLN A 88 16.59 33.63 -33.59
CA GLN A 88 16.18 34.89 -32.96
C GLN A 88 17.40 35.81 -32.83
N ALA A 89 17.28 37.07 -33.27
CA ALA A 89 18.36 38.02 -33.18
C ALA A 89 18.79 38.24 -31.71
N GLY A 90 20.10 38.21 -31.46
CA GLY A 90 20.67 38.37 -30.12
C GLY A 90 20.55 37.14 -29.21
N GLU A 91 19.90 36.06 -29.65
CA GLU A 91 19.82 34.80 -28.91
C GLU A 91 20.87 33.80 -29.42
N THR A 92 21.62 33.22 -28.48
CA THR A 92 22.64 32.19 -28.76
C THR A 92 22.33 30.88 -28.07
N ARG A 93 21.39 30.87 -27.11
CA ARG A 93 21.00 29.68 -26.36
C ARG A 93 19.59 29.28 -26.74
N TYR A 94 19.45 28.01 -27.10
CA TYR A 94 18.20 27.46 -27.58
C TYR A 94 17.97 26.08 -26.98
N ALA A 95 16.72 25.64 -26.98
CA ALA A 95 16.35 24.28 -26.63
C ALA A 95 15.49 23.70 -27.75
N LEU A 96 15.76 22.44 -28.09
CA LEU A 96 14.84 21.61 -28.84
C LEU A 96 14.16 20.67 -27.87
N ASP A 97 12.84 20.79 -27.79
CA ASP A 97 12.02 20.14 -26.79
C ASP A 97 11.09 19.14 -27.48
N THR A 98 11.17 17.86 -27.14
CA THR A 98 10.24 16.83 -27.58
C THR A 98 9.40 16.35 -26.40
N ILE A 99 8.60 15.30 -26.61
CA ILE A 99 7.77 14.71 -25.56
C ILE A 99 8.65 14.23 -24.40
N ASN A 100 9.74 13.50 -24.72
CA ASN A 100 10.54 12.83 -23.70
C ASN A 100 11.89 13.51 -23.44
N LEU A 101 12.40 14.30 -24.38
CA LEU A 101 13.75 14.87 -24.27
C LEU A 101 13.75 16.38 -24.43
N ARG A 102 14.76 17.02 -23.83
CA ARG A 102 15.13 18.39 -24.12
C ARG A 102 16.62 18.46 -24.42
N TRP A 103 16.97 18.87 -25.62
CA TRP A 103 18.35 19.17 -25.99
C TRP A 103 18.61 20.65 -25.87
N ASN A 104 19.59 21.02 -25.07
CA ASN A 104 20.02 22.40 -24.90
C ASN A 104 21.21 22.67 -25.82
N TYR A 105 21.12 23.73 -26.62
CA TYR A 105 22.11 24.09 -27.63
C TYR A 105 22.65 25.50 -27.42
N THR A 106 23.90 25.68 -27.82
CA THR A 106 24.48 27.00 -28.13
C THR A 106 24.67 27.10 -29.64
N VAL A 107 24.09 28.14 -30.25
CA VAL A 107 24.19 28.44 -31.68
C VAL A 107 24.78 29.84 -31.84
N ASP A 108 26.08 29.90 -32.13
CA ASP A 108 26.77 31.16 -32.39
C ASP A 108 26.23 31.81 -33.67
N ASP A 109 26.26 33.15 -33.73
CA ASP A 109 25.75 33.91 -34.86
C ASP A 109 26.37 33.50 -36.21
N ALA A 110 27.65 33.13 -36.19
CA ALA A 110 28.37 32.64 -37.37
C ALA A 110 27.84 31.30 -37.91
N CYS A 111 27.18 30.48 -37.07
CA CYS A 111 26.61 29.21 -37.51
C CYS A 111 25.44 29.42 -38.47
N TRP A 112 24.62 30.46 -38.27
CA TRP A 112 23.46 30.74 -39.12
C TRP A 112 23.81 31.11 -40.57
N ALA A 113 25.06 31.49 -40.84
CA ALA A 113 25.55 31.69 -42.20
C ALA A 113 25.79 30.37 -42.96
N ARG A 114 25.89 29.24 -42.24
CA ARG A 114 26.07 27.90 -42.81
C ARG A 114 24.72 27.30 -43.20
N GLN A 115 24.73 26.28 -44.05
CA GLN A 115 23.53 25.58 -44.50
C GLN A 115 23.62 24.08 -44.28
N GLY A 116 22.46 23.43 -44.17
CA GLY A 116 22.35 21.97 -44.10
C GLY A 116 23.25 21.34 -43.02
N ALA A 117 24.01 20.31 -43.38
CA ALA A 117 24.86 19.59 -42.43
C ALA A 117 26.00 20.46 -41.83
N ASP A 118 26.45 21.51 -42.51
CA ASP A 118 27.47 22.43 -41.97
C ASP A 118 26.94 23.32 -40.85
N PHE A 119 25.63 23.61 -40.88
CA PHE A 119 24.95 24.26 -39.76
C PHE A 119 24.93 23.33 -38.55
N GLY A 120 24.42 22.10 -38.70
CA GLY A 120 24.35 21.11 -37.61
C GLY A 120 25.71 20.82 -36.97
N ARG A 121 26.79 20.76 -37.76
CA ARG A 121 28.18 20.62 -37.26
C ARG A 121 28.71 21.83 -36.49
N CYS A 122 28.16 23.01 -36.73
CA CYS A 122 28.57 24.25 -36.06
C CYS A 122 27.87 24.43 -34.72
N VAL A 123 26.61 23.99 -34.63
CA VAL A 123 25.82 24.04 -33.40
C VAL A 123 26.42 23.13 -32.34
N LYS A 124 26.49 23.63 -31.09
CA LYS A 124 27.01 22.86 -29.96
C LYS A 124 25.87 22.43 -29.06
N MET A 125 25.68 21.13 -28.90
CA MET A 125 24.82 20.58 -27.86
C MET A 125 25.54 20.69 -26.52
N VAL A 126 24.92 21.37 -25.57
CA VAL A 126 25.48 21.62 -24.24
C VAL A 126 25.06 20.51 -23.28
N ASP A 127 23.78 20.13 -23.34
CA ASP A 127 23.18 19.19 -22.40
C ASP A 127 21.95 18.51 -23.03
N THR A 128 21.58 17.36 -22.51
CA THR A 128 20.36 16.63 -22.87
C THR A 128 19.66 16.18 -21.61
N VAL A 129 18.43 16.63 -21.44
CA VAL A 129 17.57 16.26 -20.31
C VAL A 129 16.58 15.20 -20.77
N ASP A 130 16.62 14.03 -20.14
CA ASP A 130 15.53 13.05 -20.23
C ASP A 130 14.46 13.45 -19.23
N LYS A 131 13.34 13.97 -19.76
CA LYS A 131 12.23 14.47 -18.95
C LYS A 131 11.54 13.36 -18.17
N VAL A 132 11.51 12.14 -18.71
CA VAL A 132 10.86 11.00 -18.04
C VAL A 132 11.71 10.57 -16.85
N SER A 133 13.01 10.45 -17.05
CA SER A 133 13.95 10.13 -15.97
C SER A 133 13.98 11.23 -14.91
N GLN A 134 14.06 12.50 -15.33
CA GLN A 134 14.02 13.64 -14.40
C GLN A 134 12.72 13.68 -13.59
N GLN A 135 11.56 13.55 -14.25
CA GLN A 135 10.28 13.57 -13.56
C GLN A 135 10.19 12.44 -12.53
N ARG A 136 10.68 11.24 -12.88
CA ARG A 136 10.72 10.11 -11.95
C ARG A 136 11.62 10.38 -10.73
N GLU A 137 12.80 10.98 -10.93
CA GLU A 137 13.69 11.36 -9.83
C GLU A 137 13.05 12.43 -8.92
N GLU A 138 12.37 13.42 -9.52
CA GLU A 138 11.65 14.46 -8.78
C GLU A 138 10.46 13.88 -7.99
N GLU A 139 9.71 12.95 -8.58
CA GLU A 139 8.63 12.21 -7.93
C GLU A 139 9.16 11.34 -6.77
N GLU A 140 10.23 10.57 -6.99
CA GLU A 140 10.88 9.75 -5.96
C GLU A 140 11.38 10.61 -4.79
N HIS A 141 12.03 11.74 -5.09
CA HIS A 141 12.45 12.68 -4.06
C HIS A 141 11.27 13.29 -3.29
N ALA A 142 10.16 13.61 -3.97
CA ALA A 142 8.95 14.12 -3.32
C ALA A 142 8.32 13.06 -2.41
N GLU A 143 8.23 11.80 -2.88
CA GLU A 143 7.73 10.68 -2.08
C GLU A 143 8.60 10.42 -0.84
N ASP A 144 9.92 10.52 -0.96
CA ASP A 144 10.87 10.37 0.15
C ASP A 144 10.72 11.47 1.21
N GLU A 145 10.59 12.74 0.79
CA GLU A 145 10.39 13.86 1.72
C GLU A 145 9.00 13.80 2.39
N GLU A 146 7.97 13.35 1.69
CA GLU A 146 6.66 13.07 2.27
C GLU A 146 6.71 11.90 3.27
N ALA A 147 7.44 10.82 2.95
CA ALA A 147 7.64 9.68 3.85
C ALA A 147 8.37 10.09 5.13
N LYS A 148 9.42 10.91 5.00
CA LYS A 148 10.16 11.49 6.13
C LYS A 148 9.28 12.39 6.99
N THR A 149 8.50 13.28 6.37
CA THR A 149 7.56 14.15 7.09
C THR A 149 6.52 13.34 7.85
N ARG A 150 5.95 12.29 7.25
CA ARG A 150 5.01 11.37 7.91
C ARG A 150 5.65 10.67 9.11
N ARG A 151 6.89 10.18 8.95
CA ARG A 151 7.66 9.53 10.02
C ARG A 151 7.92 10.48 11.19
N ASP A 152 8.37 11.69 10.93
CA ASP A 152 8.65 12.69 11.97
C ASP A 152 7.38 13.09 12.72
N ALA A 153 6.26 13.26 12.00
CA ALA A 153 4.97 13.50 12.61
C ALA A 153 4.51 12.33 13.51
N ALA A 154 4.70 11.08 13.07
CA ALA A 154 4.39 9.89 13.85
C ALA A 154 5.23 9.81 15.14
N LEU A 155 6.53 10.09 15.05
CA LEU A 155 7.44 10.14 16.21
C LEU A 155 7.06 11.26 17.18
N ALA A 156 6.71 12.44 16.69
CA ALA A 156 6.24 13.53 17.54
C ALA A 156 4.94 13.19 18.28
N ARG A 157 3.97 12.56 17.58
CA ARG A 157 2.74 12.05 18.20
C ARG A 157 3.03 11.01 19.28
N TYR A 158 3.94 10.07 18.99
CA TYR A 158 4.38 9.06 19.95
C TYR A 158 4.98 9.69 21.21
N ARG A 159 5.97 10.59 21.07
CA ARG A 159 6.63 11.25 22.22
C ARG A 159 5.62 11.98 23.10
N LYS A 160 4.65 12.67 22.48
CA LYS A 160 3.57 13.35 23.20
C LYS A 160 2.72 12.35 24.00
N ALA A 161 2.31 11.25 23.38
CA ALA A 161 1.52 10.22 24.05
C ALA A 161 2.31 9.52 25.17
N ALA A 162 3.59 9.21 24.94
CA ALA A 162 4.46 8.59 25.93
C ALA A 162 4.71 9.50 27.14
N ALA A 163 4.96 10.79 26.91
CA ALA A 163 5.19 11.76 27.98
C ALA A 163 3.93 12.01 28.83
N ALA A 164 2.75 12.03 28.20
CA ALA A 164 1.49 12.20 28.92
C ALA A 164 0.98 10.90 29.57
N ASN A 165 1.36 9.74 29.01
CA ASN A 165 0.75 8.44 29.27
C ASN A 165 -0.79 8.50 29.27
N ASP A 166 -1.34 9.18 28.26
CA ASP A 166 -2.76 9.53 28.14
C ASP A 166 -3.34 9.02 26.81
N ASP A 167 -3.11 7.74 26.54
CA ASP A 167 -3.83 7.00 25.52
C ASP A 167 -4.83 6.02 26.15
N GLU A 168 -5.76 5.54 25.35
CA GLU A 168 -6.86 4.68 25.81
C GLU A 168 -6.40 3.35 26.44
N LEU A 169 -5.15 2.95 26.20
CA LEU A 169 -4.53 1.73 26.74
C LEU A 169 -3.40 2.04 27.74
N ALA A 170 -3.33 3.26 28.27
CA ALA A 170 -2.34 3.67 29.29
C ALA A 170 -2.34 2.83 30.57
N TRP A 171 -3.46 2.16 30.86
CA TRP A 171 -3.57 1.21 31.97
C TRP A 171 -2.72 -0.06 31.79
N LEU A 172 -2.16 -0.32 30.60
CA LEU A 172 -1.18 -1.39 30.36
C LEU A 172 0.21 -1.06 30.90
N GLY A 173 0.43 0.18 31.36
CA GLY A 173 1.71 0.68 31.87
C GLY A 173 2.28 1.80 31.01
N PRO A 174 3.40 2.42 31.42
CA PRO A 174 4.02 3.51 30.69
C PRO A 174 4.59 3.05 29.34
N LEU A 175 4.65 3.97 28.37
CA LEU A 175 5.41 3.80 27.14
C LEU A 175 6.87 4.24 27.36
N PRO A 176 7.84 3.68 26.63
CA PRO A 176 9.17 4.26 26.52
C PRO A 176 9.12 5.72 26.04
N ALA A 177 10.03 6.56 26.53
CA ALA A 177 10.07 7.97 26.14
C ALA A 177 10.37 8.16 24.64
N GLU A 178 11.21 7.28 24.08
CA GLU A 178 11.57 7.26 22.67
C GLU A 178 11.10 5.97 22.01
N TRP A 179 10.65 6.10 20.76
CA TRP A 179 10.21 4.96 19.97
C TRP A 179 11.41 4.22 19.36
N SER A 180 11.37 2.89 19.36
CA SER A 180 12.40 2.05 18.77
C SER A 180 11.79 0.83 18.08
N ALA A 181 11.98 0.73 16.76
CA ALA A 181 11.61 -0.46 15.98
C ALA A 181 12.30 -1.73 16.51
N ASP A 182 13.58 -1.59 16.88
CA ASP A 182 14.39 -2.70 17.38
C ASP A 182 13.90 -3.20 18.73
N ASP A 183 13.45 -2.30 19.62
CA ASP A 183 12.89 -2.71 20.91
C ASP A 183 11.54 -3.41 20.74
N VAL A 184 10.67 -2.90 19.86
CA VAL A 184 9.40 -3.58 19.52
C VAL A 184 9.69 -4.95 18.91
N SER A 185 10.63 -5.04 17.97
CA SER A 185 11.02 -6.30 17.33
C SER A 185 11.59 -7.29 18.35
N ARG A 186 12.47 -6.84 19.25
CA ARG A 186 13.05 -7.66 20.31
C ARG A 186 11.97 -8.23 21.23
N GLN A 187 11.06 -7.40 21.72
CA GLN A 187 9.98 -7.85 22.60
C GLN A 187 9.06 -8.86 21.92
N ILE A 188 8.73 -8.68 20.64
CA ILE A 188 7.94 -9.67 19.88
C ILE A 188 8.70 -10.99 19.76
N LYS A 189 10.00 -10.94 19.40
CA LYS A 189 10.86 -12.13 19.33
C LYS A 189 10.96 -12.84 20.69
N ASP A 190 11.08 -12.11 21.79
CA ASP A 190 11.10 -12.68 23.13
C ASP A 190 9.80 -13.43 23.47
N VAL A 191 8.64 -12.91 23.04
CA VAL A 191 7.36 -13.62 23.19
C VAL A 191 7.32 -14.85 22.30
N PHE A 192 7.79 -14.78 21.06
CA PHE A 192 7.84 -15.92 20.16
C PHE A 192 8.76 -17.02 20.67
N HIS A 193 9.96 -16.71 21.16
CA HIS A 193 10.84 -17.69 21.78
C HIS A 193 10.18 -18.39 22.99
N LYS A 194 9.35 -17.67 23.76
CA LYS A 194 8.59 -18.30 24.86
C LYS A 194 7.50 -19.22 24.35
N ILE A 195 6.79 -18.84 23.28
CA ILE A 195 5.80 -19.69 22.63
C ILE A 195 6.47 -20.94 22.06
N GLU A 196 7.61 -20.80 21.38
CA GLU A 196 8.42 -21.91 20.87
C GLU A 196 8.86 -22.83 22.02
N HIS A 197 9.35 -22.27 23.13
CA HIS A 197 9.70 -23.06 24.30
C HIS A 197 8.50 -23.81 24.91
N ASP A 198 7.34 -23.16 25.01
CA ASP A 198 6.10 -23.81 25.45
C ASP A 198 5.79 -25.01 24.54
N LEU A 199 5.98 -24.86 23.21
CA LEU A 199 5.69 -25.88 22.21
C LEU A 199 6.73 -27.01 22.16
N ASP A 200 8.02 -26.71 22.30
CA ASP A 200 9.10 -27.71 22.30
C ASP A 200 9.03 -28.64 23.51
N THR A 201 8.47 -28.15 24.61
CA THR A 201 8.22 -28.96 25.82
C THR A 201 6.91 -29.75 25.74
N MET A 202 6.13 -29.60 24.67
CA MET A 202 4.91 -30.35 24.41
C MET A 202 5.12 -31.42 23.34
N SER A 203 5.07 -32.69 23.71
CA SER A 203 4.93 -33.75 22.71
C SER A 203 3.47 -33.88 22.25
N ALA A 204 3.25 -34.42 21.05
CA ALA A 204 1.91 -34.76 20.57
C ALA A 204 1.18 -35.77 21.48
N ALA A 205 1.93 -36.58 22.25
CA ALA A 205 1.39 -37.50 23.24
C ALA A 205 0.92 -36.80 24.53
N ASP A 206 1.34 -35.56 24.77
CA ASP A 206 0.96 -34.78 25.95
C ASP A 206 -0.38 -34.04 25.79
N VAL A 207 -0.87 -33.91 24.56
CA VAL A 207 -2.18 -33.31 24.27
C VAL A 207 -3.25 -34.39 24.13
N ASP A 208 -3.57 -35.02 25.27
CA ASP A 208 -4.65 -36.00 25.38
C ASP A 208 -6.02 -35.31 25.25
N VAL A 209 -6.54 -35.26 24.02
CA VAL A 209 -7.84 -34.66 23.69
C VAL A 209 -9.01 -35.32 24.40
N THR A 210 -8.86 -36.57 24.85
CA THR A 210 -9.91 -37.28 25.59
C THR A 210 -10.22 -36.62 26.93
N ARG A 211 -9.23 -35.93 27.51
CA ARG A 211 -9.33 -35.15 28.75
C ARG A 211 -9.96 -33.78 28.58
N PHE A 212 -10.45 -33.45 27.38
CA PHE A 212 -11.09 -32.17 27.14
C PHE A 212 -12.30 -31.95 28.05
N VAL A 213 -12.32 -30.80 28.72
CA VAL A 213 -13.44 -30.31 29.53
C VAL A 213 -13.86 -28.95 28.99
N CYS A 214 -15.15 -28.81 28.65
CA CYS A 214 -15.70 -27.54 28.24
C CYS A 214 -15.66 -26.53 29.39
N LYS A 215 -15.14 -25.33 29.11
CA LYS A 215 -15.04 -24.23 30.09
C LYS A 215 -15.70 -22.97 29.55
N SER A 216 -16.46 -22.28 30.41
CA SER A 216 -16.93 -20.92 30.15
C SER A 216 -15.77 -19.91 30.26
N PRO A 217 -15.92 -18.69 29.73
CA PRO A 217 -14.82 -17.72 29.74
C PRO A 217 -14.27 -17.42 31.13
N ASP A 218 -15.13 -17.32 32.15
CA ASP A 218 -14.77 -17.11 33.56
C ASP A 218 -14.03 -18.30 34.20
N GLN A 219 -14.23 -19.52 33.67
CA GLN A 219 -13.51 -20.74 34.07
C GLN A 219 -12.12 -20.87 33.40
N ILE A 220 -11.89 -20.14 32.31
CA ILE A 220 -10.57 -20.05 31.65
C ILE A 220 -9.72 -18.96 32.31
N GLY A 221 -10.32 -17.81 32.61
CA GLY A 221 -9.67 -16.68 33.28
C GLY A 221 -10.68 -15.58 33.60
N PRO A 222 -10.25 -14.46 34.22
CA PRO A 222 -11.16 -13.37 34.56
C PRO A 222 -11.91 -12.85 33.32
N ALA A 223 -13.25 -12.80 33.39
CA ALA A 223 -14.11 -12.37 32.29
C ALA A 223 -15.18 -11.33 32.72
N PRO A 224 -14.84 -10.25 33.44
CA PRO A 224 -15.80 -9.19 33.77
C PRO A 224 -16.33 -8.50 32.51
N ASP A 225 -17.57 -7.99 32.56
CA ASP A 225 -18.21 -7.28 31.44
C ASP A 225 -18.22 -8.06 30.11
N GLU A 226 -18.48 -9.37 30.16
CA GLU A 226 -18.46 -10.25 28.98
C GLU A 226 -19.37 -9.77 27.83
N GLN A 227 -20.49 -9.13 28.14
CA GLN A 227 -21.39 -8.55 27.13
C GLN A 227 -20.68 -7.52 26.25
N ALA A 228 -19.73 -6.74 26.78
CA ALA A 228 -18.97 -5.78 25.98
C ALA A 228 -18.11 -6.47 24.91
N VAL A 229 -17.60 -7.67 25.20
CA VAL A 229 -16.88 -8.50 24.23
C VAL A 229 -17.83 -9.01 23.15
N VAL A 230 -19.01 -9.51 23.56
CA VAL A 230 -20.03 -10.02 22.64
C VAL A 230 -20.51 -8.91 21.70
N ASP A 231 -20.85 -7.74 22.22
CA ASP A 231 -21.32 -6.59 21.43
C ASP A 231 -20.26 -6.11 20.43
N TYR A 232 -18.99 -6.13 20.84
CA TYR A 232 -17.87 -5.80 19.94
C TYR A 232 -17.70 -6.85 18.84
N LEU A 233 -17.72 -8.14 19.19
CA LEU A 233 -17.59 -9.22 18.20
C LEU A 233 -18.75 -9.22 17.21
N ASP A 234 -19.97 -8.93 17.67
CA ASP A 234 -21.13 -8.79 16.80
C ASP A 234 -20.98 -7.61 15.83
N SER A 235 -20.44 -6.47 16.31
CA SER A 235 -20.22 -5.30 15.44
C SER A 235 -19.18 -5.53 14.35
N LEU A 236 -18.28 -6.51 14.49
CA LEU A 236 -17.32 -6.86 13.45
C LEU A 236 -17.96 -7.55 12.22
N ARG A 237 -19.19 -8.05 12.34
CA ARG A 237 -19.92 -8.70 11.22
C ARG A 237 -20.26 -7.73 10.09
N THR A 238 -20.39 -6.45 10.42
CA THR A 238 -20.61 -5.39 9.44
C THR A 238 -19.37 -4.49 9.41
N PRO A 239 -18.58 -4.50 8.33
CA PRO A 239 -17.39 -3.66 8.22
C PRO A 239 -17.70 -2.19 8.53
N GLY A 240 -16.97 -1.58 9.46
CA GLY A 240 -17.15 -0.19 9.87
C GLY A 240 -18.30 0.08 10.84
N ALA A 241 -19.05 -0.93 11.29
CA ALA A 241 -20.17 -0.74 12.20
C ALA A 241 -19.77 -0.61 13.69
N THR A 242 -18.50 -0.87 14.03
CA THR A 242 -18.03 -0.77 15.41
C THR A 242 -18.08 0.68 15.88
N THR A 243 -18.96 0.94 16.85
CA THR A 243 -19.14 2.28 17.42
C THR A 243 -18.03 2.62 18.42
N ARG A 244 -17.82 3.92 18.64
CA ARG A 244 -16.91 4.42 19.70
C ARG A 244 -17.30 3.91 21.09
N GLN A 245 -18.60 3.68 21.34
CA GLN A 245 -19.09 3.16 22.62
C GLN A 245 -18.71 1.69 22.80
N GLN A 246 -18.92 0.84 21.78
CA GLN A 246 -18.51 -0.57 21.82
C GLN A 246 -17.00 -0.70 22.03
N TRP A 247 -16.21 0.12 21.33
CA TRP A 247 -14.76 0.17 21.53
C TRP A 247 -14.39 0.54 22.98
N ARG A 248 -14.99 1.59 23.55
CA ARG A 248 -14.73 2.00 24.95
C ARG A 248 -15.15 0.92 25.95
N ALA A 249 -16.27 0.24 25.72
CA ALA A 249 -16.72 -0.85 26.57
C ALA A 249 -15.75 -2.03 26.54
N LEU A 250 -15.21 -2.36 25.36
CA LEU A 250 -14.18 -3.38 25.21
C LEU A 250 -12.89 -3.00 25.97
N VAL A 251 -12.43 -1.76 25.84
CA VAL A 251 -11.26 -1.24 26.56
C VAL A 251 -11.48 -1.33 28.09
N GLU A 252 -12.68 -0.98 28.56
CA GLU A 252 -13.03 -1.05 29.97
C GLU A 252 -13.03 -2.49 30.51
N ALA A 253 -13.64 -3.42 29.77
CA ALA A 253 -13.63 -4.85 30.10
C ALA A 253 -12.19 -5.38 30.20
N ALA A 254 -11.34 -5.04 29.22
CA ALA A 254 -9.94 -5.42 29.21
C ALA A 254 -9.16 -4.85 30.40
N ARG A 255 -9.42 -3.58 30.76
CA ARG A 255 -8.83 -2.91 31.92
C ARG A 255 -9.19 -3.64 33.23
N LYS A 256 -10.44 -4.07 33.37
CA LYS A 256 -10.93 -4.87 34.52
C LYS A 256 -10.38 -6.30 34.55
N GLY A 257 -9.66 -6.72 33.52
CA GLY A 257 -8.98 -8.02 33.46
C GLY A 257 -9.63 -9.03 32.52
N ASN A 258 -10.66 -8.65 31.75
CA ASN A 258 -11.28 -9.57 30.79
C ASN A 258 -10.28 -10.04 29.73
N TRP A 259 -9.93 -11.33 29.78
CA TRP A 259 -8.91 -11.92 28.90
C TRP A 259 -9.34 -11.94 27.43
N LEU A 260 -10.63 -12.17 27.15
CA LEU A 260 -11.17 -12.10 25.79
C LEU A 260 -11.11 -10.67 25.27
N ALA A 261 -11.43 -9.67 26.09
CA ALA A 261 -11.35 -8.27 25.69
C ALA A 261 -9.90 -7.87 25.36
N ARG A 262 -8.92 -8.29 26.16
CA ARG A 262 -7.48 -8.08 25.87
C ARG A 262 -7.05 -8.75 24.56
N LEU A 263 -7.53 -9.96 24.30
CA LEU A 263 -7.30 -10.67 23.05
C LEU A 263 -7.90 -9.91 21.85
N GLN A 264 -9.14 -9.41 21.98
CA GLN A 264 -9.77 -8.66 20.91
C GLN A 264 -9.08 -7.32 20.64
N LEU A 265 -8.62 -6.61 21.69
CA LEU A 265 -7.80 -5.42 21.52
C LEU A 265 -6.48 -5.74 20.79
N TYR A 266 -5.81 -6.84 21.15
CA TYR A 266 -4.59 -7.28 20.47
C TYR A 266 -4.81 -7.44 18.96
N PHE A 267 -5.90 -8.11 18.56
CA PHE A 267 -6.24 -8.25 17.14
C PHE A 267 -6.65 -6.93 16.48
N ALA A 268 -7.44 -6.09 17.15
CA ALA A 268 -7.89 -4.82 16.61
C ALA A 268 -6.74 -3.85 16.34
N LEU A 269 -5.74 -3.82 17.21
CA LEU A 269 -4.54 -3.00 17.03
C LEU A 269 -3.72 -3.43 15.81
N ASN A 270 -3.83 -4.69 15.37
CA ASN A 270 -3.11 -5.19 14.18
C ASN A 270 -3.62 -4.57 12.86
N SER A 271 -4.84 -4.02 12.86
CA SER A 271 -5.44 -3.38 11.68
C SER A 271 -5.21 -1.87 11.62
N ARG A 272 -4.50 -1.29 12.60
CA ARG A 272 -4.19 0.14 12.61
C ARG A 272 -3.05 0.47 11.63
N PRO A 273 -2.98 1.73 11.14
CA PRO A 273 -1.90 2.17 10.25
C PRO A 273 -0.51 1.90 10.86
N GLN A 274 0.48 1.58 10.01
CA GLN A 274 1.84 1.28 10.46
C GLN A 274 2.53 2.48 11.14
N ASP A 275 2.10 3.70 10.84
CA ASP A 275 2.59 4.93 11.48
C ASP A 275 1.90 5.24 12.83
N ASP A 276 0.99 4.36 13.30
CA ASP A 276 0.51 4.36 14.68
C ASP A 276 1.47 3.63 15.61
N LEU A 277 2.53 4.36 15.97
CA LEU A 277 3.63 3.88 16.79
C LEU A 277 3.22 3.53 18.24
N VAL A 278 2.16 4.16 18.75
CA VAL A 278 1.62 3.85 20.09
C VAL A 278 0.99 2.48 20.07
N SER A 279 0.13 2.22 19.08
CA SER A 279 -0.52 0.93 18.91
C SER A 279 0.46 -0.23 18.74
N ALA A 280 1.61 0.01 18.09
CA ALA A 280 2.67 -0.99 17.98
C ALA A 280 3.18 -1.47 19.35
N TYR A 281 3.48 -0.55 20.28
CA TYR A 281 3.91 -0.91 21.65
C TYR A 281 2.78 -1.50 22.49
N ARG A 282 1.56 -0.93 22.41
CA ARG A 282 0.39 -1.44 23.15
C ARG A 282 0.07 -2.88 22.74
N ARG A 283 0.19 -3.19 21.45
CA ARG A 283 0.06 -4.56 20.93
C ARG A 283 1.08 -5.50 21.56
N THR A 284 2.34 -5.10 21.66
CA THR A 284 3.39 -5.92 22.29
C THR A 284 3.16 -6.14 23.80
N GLN A 285 2.66 -5.13 24.53
CA GLN A 285 2.26 -5.27 25.93
C GLN A 285 1.11 -6.27 26.09
N LEU A 286 0.08 -6.18 25.25
CA LEU A 286 -1.03 -7.14 25.23
C LEU A 286 -0.54 -8.54 24.88
N MET A 287 0.31 -8.67 23.86
CA MET A 287 0.88 -9.95 23.43
C MET A 287 1.68 -10.62 24.55
N THR A 288 2.51 -9.85 25.26
CA THR A 288 3.27 -10.33 26.43
C THR A 288 2.34 -10.82 27.52
N TRP A 289 1.27 -10.08 27.80
CA TRP A 289 0.28 -10.49 28.79
C TRP A 289 -0.46 -11.78 28.37
N LEU A 290 -0.87 -11.87 27.11
CA LEU A 290 -1.55 -13.06 26.56
C LEU A 290 -0.67 -14.30 26.64
N GLN A 291 0.63 -14.17 26.37
CA GLN A 291 1.60 -15.27 26.50
C GLN A 291 1.78 -15.66 27.97
N ALA A 292 1.98 -14.70 28.87
CA ALA A 292 2.16 -14.97 30.31
C ALA A 292 0.93 -15.65 30.94
N ASN A 293 -0.26 -15.47 30.36
CA ASN A 293 -1.50 -16.12 30.80
C ASN A 293 -1.86 -17.35 29.96
N HIS A 294 -0.99 -17.76 29.02
CA HIS A 294 -1.17 -18.90 28.14
C HIS A 294 -2.55 -18.92 27.46
N VAL A 295 -2.98 -17.77 26.94
CA VAL A 295 -4.26 -17.64 26.23
C VAL A 295 -4.15 -18.40 24.91
N GLY A 296 -4.91 -19.49 24.77
CA GLY A 296 -4.78 -20.43 23.64
C GLY A 296 -4.85 -19.77 22.25
N ALA A 297 -5.64 -18.71 22.10
CA ALA A 297 -5.80 -18.02 20.82
C ALA A 297 -4.50 -17.36 20.31
N LEU A 298 -3.57 -17.03 21.20
CA LEU A 298 -2.25 -16.48 20.82
C LEU A 298 -1.42 -17.51 20.03
N TYR A 299 -1.49 -18.79 20.41
CA TYR A 299 -0.74 -19.87 19.74
C TYR A 299 -1.25 -20.12 18.33
N THR A 300 -2.58 -20.11 18.12
CA THR A 300 -3.14 -20.17 16.76
C THR A 300 -2.77 -18.96 15.92
N HIS A 301 -2.66 -17.78 16.54
CA HIS A 301 -2.22 -16.58 15.83
C HIS A 301 -0.74 -16.67 15.42
N TYR A 302 0.14 -17.11 16.31
CA TYR A 302 1.55 -17.35 16.02
C TYR A 302 1.74 -18.31 14.83
N LEU A 303 0.97 -19.40 14.79
CA LEU A 303 1.02 -20.33 13.65
C LEU A 303 0.64 -19.68 12.32
N ASN A 304 -0.44 -18.89 12.32
CA ASN A 304 -0.89 -18.19 11.12
C ASN A 304 0.14 -17.16 10.65
N LEU A 305 0.88 -16.54 11.56
CA LEU A 305 2.00 -15.67 11.21
C LEU A 305 3.11 -16.45 10.52
N LEU A 306 3.56 -17.59 11.08
CA LEU A 306 4.58 -18.44 10.44
C LEU A 306 4.12 -18.92 9.05
N ALA A 307 2.85 -19.30 8.91
CA ALA A 307 2.29 -19.69 7.62
C ALA A 307 2.36 -18.55 6.60
N SER A 308 2.11 -17.31 7.03
CA SER A 308 2.15 -16.13 6.15
C SER A 308 3.56 -15.74 5.70
N THR A 309 4.61 -16.14 6.43
CA THR A 309 6.00 -15.87 6.05
C THR A 309 6.59 -16.93 5.14
N GLY A 310 5.83 -17.98 4.78
CA GLY A 310 6.35 -19.12 4.03
C GLY A 310 7.32 -19.98 4.85
N PHE A 311 7.22 -19.95 6.19
CA PHE A 311 8.11 -20.70 7.08
C PHE A 311 8.02 -22.22 6.86
N PHE A 312 6.85 -22.73 6.50
CA PHE A 312 6.63 -24.15 6.27
C PHE A 312 7.00 -24.54 4.84
N GLU A 313 7.85 -25.56 4.70
CA GLU A 313 8.08 -26.27 3.44
C GLU A 313 6.85 -27.16 3.15
N GLY A 314 5.74 -26.55 2.70
CA GLY A 314 4.48 -27.24 2.42
C GLY A 314 3.26 -26.57 3.05
N PRO A 315 2.10 -27.26 3.12
CA PRO A 315 0.91 -26.70 3.75
C PRO A 315 1.18 -26.42 5.24
N SER A 316 0.69 -25.28 5.72
CA SER A 316 0.69 -24.96 7.14
C SER A 316 0.05 -26.10 7.96
N PRO A 317 0.53 -26.35 9.20
CA PRO A 317 -0.06 -27.36 10.06
C PRO A 317 -1.58 -27.19 10.19
N GLY A 318 -2.31 -28.28 9.96
CA GLY A 318 -3.77 -28.30 10.02
C GLY A 318 -4.33 -28.37 11.45
N PRO A 319 -5.66 -28.39 11.61
CA PRO A 319 -6.31 -28.40 12.93
C PRO A 319 -5.93 -29.59 13.83
N SER A 320 -5.48 -30.71 13.28
CA SER A 320 -5.02 -31.87 14.07
C SER A 320 -3.57 -31.75 14.56
N SER A 321 -2.87 -30.65 14.27
CA SER A 321 -1.48 -30.46 14.71
C SER A 321 -1.38 -30.11 16.20
N PRO A 322 -0.27 -30.43 16.87
CA PRO A 322 -0.12 -30.25 18.32
C PRO A 322 -0.44 -28.84 18.82
N ILE A 323 -0.08 -27.80 18.07
CA ILE A 323 -0.35 -26.40 18.44
C ILE A 323 -1.84 -26.04 18.42
N TYR A 324 -2.61 -26.57 17.45
CA TYR A 324 -4.06 -26.35 17.40
C TYR A 324 -4.76 -27.12 18.51
N LEU A 325 -4.34 -28.37 18.74
CA LEU A 325 -4.84 -29.19 19.85
C LEU A 325 -4.56 -28.49 21.18
N TYR A 326 -3.34 -27.99 21.39
CA TYR A 326 -2.98 -27.25 22.59
C TYR A 326 -3.82 -25.98 22.75
N ALA A 327 -3.94 -25.17 21.69
CA ALA A 327 -4.74 -23.95 21.74
C ALA A 327 -6.21 -24.22 22.10
N ALA A 328 -6.80 -25.30 21.56
CA ALA A 328 -8.15 -25.74 21.90
C ALA A 328 -8.26 -26.14 23.38
N MET A 329 -7.29 -26.92 23.89
CA MET A 329 -7.22 -27.30 25.30
C MET A 329 -6.99 -26.10 26.24
N ARG A 330 -6.39 -25.01 25.75
CA ARG A 330 -6.14 -23.75 26.46
C ARG A 330 -7.20 -22.66 26.24
N GLY A 331 -8.43 -23.03 25.87
CA GLY A 331 -9.54 -22.08 25.88
C GLY A 331 -9.74 -21.27 24.60
N SER A 332 -9.02 -21.58 23.51
CA SER A 332 -9.30 -20.95 22.21
C SER A 332 -10.56 -21.55 21.59
N TYR A 333 -11.69 -20.83 21.69
CA TYR A 333 -12.97 -21.30 21.13
C TYR A 333 -12.92 -21.52 19.61
N SER A 334 -12.21 -20.67 18.86
CA SER A 334 -12.00 -20.89 17.43
C SER A 334 -11.18 -22.16 17.15
N ALA A 335 -10.14 -22.44 17.96
CA ALA A 335 -9.38 -23.68 17.84
C ALA A 335 -10.23 -24.90 18.23
N MET A 336 -11.01 -24.82 19.32
CA MET A 336 -11.93 -25.89 19.73
C MET A 336 -12.89 -26.28 18.62
N LYS A 337 -13.45 -25.30 17.89
CA LYS A 337 -14.32 -25.61 16.75
C LYS A 337 -13.55 -26.32 15.64
N ASN A 338 -12.40 -25.78 15.21
CA ASN A 338 -11.63 -26.33 14.10
C ASN A 338 -11.06 -27.72 14.41
N VAL A 339 -10.53 -27.91 15.61
CA VAL A 339 -10.07 -29.21 16.13
C VAL A 339 -11.25 -30.17 16.21
N GLY A 340 -12.37 -29.73 16.79
CA GLY A 340 -13.56 -30.56 16.95
C GLY A 340 -14.10 -31.07 15.61
N ASP A 341 -14.18 -30.20 14.60
CA ASP A 341 -14.57 -30.57 13.24
C ASP A 341 -13.59 -31.58 12.62
N ALA A 342 -12.29 -31.44 12.86
CA ALA A 342 -11.28 -32.37 12.35
C ALA A 342 -11.32 -33.74 13.06
N LEU A 343 -11.51 -33.75 14.39
CA LEU A 343 -11.58 -34.98 15.19
C LEU A 343 -12.91 -35.74 15.00
N ALA A 344 -13.97 -35.08 14.53
CA ALA A 344 -15.25 -35.73 14.22
C ALA A 344 -15.14 -36.80 13.12
N ALA A 345 -14.11 -36.75 12.29
CA ALA A 345 -13.83 -37.75 11.26
C ALA A 345 -12.90 -38.89 11.73
N ASN A 346 -12.52 -38.93 13.02
CA ASN A 346 -11.60 -39.94 13.55
C ASN A 346 -12.28 -41.31 13.73
N ASP A 347 -11.55 -42.39 13.45
CA ASP A 347 -12.04 -43.77 13.60
C ASP A 347 -12.22 -44.19 15.07
N ASP A 348 -11.43 -43.62 15.99
CA ASP A 348 -11.54 -43.87 17.43
C ASP A 348 -12.80 -43.17 18.01
N PRO A 349 -13.74 -43.93 18.60
CA PRO A 349 -14.97 -43.38 19.18
C PRO A 349 -14.73 -42.37 20.31
N GLU A 350 -13.70 -42.55 21.14
CA GLU A 350 -13.41 -41.65 22.26
C GLU A 350 -12.85 -40.31 21.77
N ILE A 351 -11.97 -40.35 20.76
CA ILE A 351 -11.43 -39.16 20.11
C ILE A 351 -12.55 -38.41 19.39
N ARG A 352 -13.41 -39.12 18.65
CA ARG A 352 -14.56 -38.54 17.96
C ARG A 352 -15.51 -37.83 18.92
N ALA A 353 -15.89 -38.50 20.00
CA ALA A 353 -16.74 -37.91 21.03
C ALA A 353 -16.09 -36.67 21.68
N SER A 354 -14.76 -36.66 21.81
CA SER A 354 -14.02 -35.50 22.31
C SER A 354 -14.06 -34.34 21.32
N GLY A 355 -13.93 -34.62 20.03
CA GLY A 355 -14.09 -33.63 18.96
C GLY A 355 -15.48 -32.98 18.96
N GLU A 356 -16.53 -33.79 19.09
CA GLU A 356 -17.91 -33.30 19.22
C GLU A 356 -18.06 -32.38 20.45
N ARG A 357 -17.54 -32.80 21.61
CA ARG A 357 -17.55 -31.95 22.82
C ARG A 357 -16.83 -30.62 22.61
N MET A 358 -15.69 -30.60 21.93
CA MET A 358 -14.96 -29.36 21.64
C MET A 358 -15.76 -28.41 20.75
N ARG A 359 -16.31 -28.94 19.64
CA ARG A 359 -17.13 -28.17 18.71
C ARG A 359 -18.36 -27.59 19.40
N ASP A 360 -19.08 -28.42 20.13
CA ASP A 360 -20.32 -28.02 20.81
C ASP A 360 -20.03 -27.00 21.93
N CYS A 361 -18.91 -27.17 22.64
CA CYS A 361 -18.45 -26.18 23.62
C CYS A 361 -18.19 -24.82 22.98
N ALA A 362 -17.46 -24.77 21.86
CA ALA A 362 -17.15 -23.53 21.15
C ALA A 362 -18.43 -22.80 20.74
N VAL A 363 -19.36 -23.50 20.08
CA VAL A 363 -20.62 -22.92 19.61
C VAL A 363 -21.51 -22.48 20.77
N LYS A 364 -21.53 -23.24 21.87
CA LYS A 364 -22.33 -22.90 23.05
C LYS A 364 -21.78 -21.70 23.81
N MET A 365 -20.47 -21.65 24.03
CA MET A 365 -19.84 -20.62 24.87
C MET A 365 -19.66 -19.29 24.12
N MET A 366 -19.33 -19.34 22.83
CA MET A 366 -19.10 -18.15 22.02
C MET A 366 -19.88 -18.19 20.70
N PRO A 367 -21.22 -18.22 20.74
CA PRO A 367 -22.06 -18.30 19.53
C PRO A 367 -21.81 -17.12 18.57
N VAL A 368 -21.44 -15.95 19.11
CA VAL A 368 -21.16 -14.75 18.31
C VAL A 368 -20.00 -14.96 17.31
N LEU A 369 -19.04 -15.85 17.61
CA LEU A 369 -17.92 -16.17 16.71
C LEU A 369 -18.33 -17.06 15.53
N PHE A 370 -19.49 -17.71 15.60
CA PHE A 370 -19.85 -18.79 14.67
C PHE A 370 -21.22 -18.64 14.01
N ALA A 371 -22.02 -17.62 14.39
CA ALA A 371 -23.25 -17.33 13.68
C ALA A 371 -22.95 -16.83 12.25
N LYS A 372 -23.79 -17.26 11.30
CA LYS A 372 -23.66 -16.94 9.87
C LYS A 372 -24.26 -15.59 9.52
#